data_AF-A0A950PJ11-F1
#
_entry.id   AF-A0A950PJ11-F1
#
_cell.length_a   1.000
_cell.length_b   1.000
_cell.length_c   1.000
_cell.angle_alpha   90.00
_cell.angle_beta   90.00
_cell.angle_gamma   90.00
#
_symmetry.space_group_name_H-M   'P 1'
#
loop_
_entity.id
_entity.type
_entity.pdbx_description
1 polymer ?
#
loop_
_entity_poly.entity_id
_entity_poly.type
_entity_poly.pdbx_seq_one_letter_code
_entity_poly.pdbx_strand_id
1 'polypeptide(L)'
;MRVTTAFNRLLDLPSVNVTDVSFLEDRIIADVALTRRRLHCPVTDCGFATRARYDKRPVTSSWRHLDLGRWGLVVRAGLRRLECPEHGVKTEAVPFARHHSGFTP
;
A
#
# COMPACT_ATOMS: atom_id res chain seq x y z
N MET A 1 -10.85 -12.53 18.85
CA MET A 1 -10.55 -11.44 17.90
C MET A 1 -9.35 -11.86 17.07
N ARG A 2 -9.38 -11.78 15.73
CA ARG A 2 -8.22 -12.12 14.88
C ARG A 2 -7.23 -10.95 14.88
N VAL A 3 -5.93 -11.24 14.88
CA VAL A 3 -4.87 -10.21 14.88
C VAL A 3 -5.05 -9.23 13.72
N THR A 4 -5.38 -9.73 12.52
CA THR A 4 -5.68 -8.89 11.35
C THR A 4 -6.86 -7.95 11.59
N THR A 5 -7.91 -8.35 12.30
CA THR A 5 -9.04 -7.47 12.65
C THR A 5 -8.62 -6.34 13.58
N ALA A 6 -7.76 -6.63 14.57
CA ALA A 6 -7.21 -5.61 15.45
C ALA A 6 -6.34 -4.62 14.65
N PHE A 7 -5.47 -5.11 13.77
CA PHE A 7 -4.61 -4.26 12.94
C PHE A 7 -5.37 -3.43 11.89
N ASN A 8 -6.48 -3.95 11.34
CA ASN A 8 -7.36 -3.14 10.48
C ASN A 8 -7.92 -1.92 11.23
N ARG A 9 -8.32 -2.09 12.50
CA ARG A 9 -8.81 -0.99 13.34
C ARG A 9 -7.69 -0.07 13.83
N LEU A 10 -6.53 -0.64 14.12
CA LEU A 10 -5.36 0.09 14.63
C LEU A 10 -4.73 1.00 13.57
N LEU A 11 -4.60 0.48 12.34
CA LEU A 11 -4.00 1.20 11.22
C LEU A 11 -4.96 2.20 10.58
N ASP A 12 -6.27 1.90 10.57
CA ASP A 12 -7.34 2.72 10.00
C ASP A 12 -7.02 3.27 8.59
N LEU A 13 -6.36 2.45 7.76
CA LEU A 13 -5.93 2.87 6.42
C LEU A 13 -7.11 2.79 5.43
N PRO A 14 -7.37 3.87 4.66
CA PRO A 14 -8.50 3.90 3.73
C PRO A 14 -8.33 2.87 2.61
N SER A 15 -9.38 2.12 2.30
CA SER A 15 -9.42 1.16 1.17
C SER A 15 -8.31 0.09 1.19
N VAL A 16 -7.96 -0.38 2.38
CA VAL A 16 -6.94 -1.40 2.62
C VAL A 16 -7.50 -2.45 3.58
N ASN A 17 -7.15 -3.72 3.36
CA ASN A 17 -7.36 -4.79 4.33
C ASN A 17 -6.02 -5.40 4.74
N VAL A 18 -5.79 -5.55 6.03
CA VAL A 18 -4.65 -6.31 6.58
C VAL A 18 -4.89 -7.80 6.34
N THR A 19 -3.98 -8.41 5.60
CA THR A 19 -4.04 -9.83 5.22
C THR A 19 -3.17 -10.70 6.11
N ASP A 20 -2.04 -10.19 6.57
CA ASP A 20 -1.13 -10.90 7.47
C ASP A 20 -0.43 -9.92 8.42
N VAL A 21 -0.02 -10.43 9.58
CA VAL A 21 0.77 -9.66 10.55
C VAL A 21 1.90 -10.53 11.08
N SER A 22 3.13 -10.11 10.81
CA SER A 22 4.35 -10.78 11.24
C SER A 22 5.05 -9.96 12.32
N PHE A 23 5.42 -10.61 13.42
CA PHE A 23 6.14 -9.99 14.53
C PHE A 23 7.61 -10.38 14.46
N LEU A 24 8.49 -9.38 14.42
CA LEU A 24 9.94 -9.53 14.48
C LEU A 24 10.46 -8.89 15.78
N GLU A 25 11.75 -9.05 16.06
CA GLU A 25 12.36 -8.59 17.32
C GLU A 25 12.23 -7.08 17.54
N ASP A 26 12.41 -6.29 16.47
CA ASP A 26 12.46 -4.83 16.48
C ASP A 26 11.28 -4.16 15.75
N ARG A 27 10.47 -4.94 15.02
CA ARG A 27 9.40 -4.40 14.18
C ARG A 27 8.22 -5.35 14.01
N ILE A 28 7.08 -4.77 13.69
CA ILE A 28 5.88 -5.48 13.25
C ILE A 28 5.68 -5.16 11.78
N ILE A 29 5.39 -6.19 11.00
CA ILE A 29 5.09 -6.08 9.58
C ILE A 29 3.63 -6.41 9.37
N ALA A 30 2.86 -5.46 8.84
CA ALA A 30 1.48 -5.67 8.41
C ALA A 30 1.45 -5.74 6.89
N ASP A 31 1.19 -6.93 6.35
CA ASP A 31 0.92 -7.10 4.92
C ASP A 31 -0.53 -6.75 4.63
N VAL A 32 -0.72 -5.95 3.59
CA VAL A 32 -2.03 -5.39 3.25
C VAL A 32 -2.36 -5.54 1.78
N ALA A 33 -3.65 -5.68 1.50
CA ALA A 33 -4.21 -5.70 0.15
C ALA A 33 -5.08 -4.47 -0.09
N LEU A 34 -4.89 -3.83 -1.24
CA LEU A 34 -5.79 -2.77 -1.70
C LEU A 34 -7.16 -3.36 -2.05
N THR A 35 -8.22 -2.78 -1.49
CA THR A 35 -9.60 -3.24 -1.75
C THR A 35 -10.22 -2.59 -2.99
N ARG A 36 -9.55 -1.57 -3.55
CA ARG A 36 -10.03 -0.84 -4.73
C ARG A 36 -9.98 -1.70 -5.99
N ARG A 37 -11.08 -1.67 -6.72
CA ARG A 37 -11.25 -2.39 -8.00
C ARG A 37 -10.62 -1.66 -9.20
N ARG A 38 -10.39 -0.35 -9.10
CA ARG A 38 -9.73 0.46 -10.13
C ARG A 38 -8.34 0.88 -9.64
N LEU A 39 -7.37 0.80 -10.54
CA LEU A 39 -6.03 1.33 -10.37
C LEU A 39 -6.07 2.79 -10.79
N HIS A 40 -5.51 3.68 -9.98
CA HIS A 40 -5.45 5.11 -10.27
C HIS A 40 -4.04 5.50 -10.67
N CYS A 41 -3.90 6.31 -11.71
CA CYS A 41 -2.66 6.99 -12.02
C CYS A 41 -2.24 7.79 -10.78
N PRO A 42 -0.99 7.65 -10.32
CA PRO A 42 -0.59 8.24 -9.07
C PRO A 42 -0.16 9.72 -9.19
N VAL A 43 -0.15 10.26 -10.41
CA VAL A 43 0.11 11.68 -10.67
C VAL A 43 -1.11 12.50 -10.24
N THR A 44 -0.88 13.49 -9.37
CA THR A 44 -1.92 14.24 -8.63
C THR A 44 -2.92 14.97 -9.53
N ASP A 45 -2.51 15.32 -10.76
CA ASP A 45 -3.33 16.08 -11.72
C ASP A 45 -3.85 15.27 -12.92
N CYS A 46 -3.59 13.96 -12.97
CA CYS A 46 -4.02 13.11 -14.10
C CYS A 46 -5.45 12.59 -13.95
N GLY A 47 -5.83 12.14 -12.74
CA GLY A 47 -7.16 11.56 -12.47
C GLY A 47 -7.47 10.23 -13.19
N PHE A 48 -6.63 9.77 -14.12
CA PHE A 48 -6.86 8.55 -14.89
C PHE A 48 -7.03 7.31 -13.99
N ALA A 49 -8.05 6.51 -14.27
CA ALA A 49 -8.33 5.28 -13.51
C ALA A 49 -8.82 4.16 -14.42
N THR A 50 -8.24 2.97 -14.26
CA THR A 50 -8.56 1.81 -15.10
C THR A 50 -8.75 0.54 -14.28
N ARG A 51 -9.48 -0.43 -14.83
CA ARG A 51 -9.52 -1.81 -14.31
C ARG A 51 -8.44 -2.69 -14.93
N ALA A 52 -7.90 -2.26 -16.08
CA ALA A 52 -6.85 -2.98 -16.77
C ALA A 52 -5.55 -2.85 -15.98
N ARG A 53 -4.93 -3.99 -15.70
CA ARG A 53 -3.60 -4.07 -15.13
C ARG A 53 -2.62 -4.28 -16.27
N TYR A 54 -1.58 -3.45 -16.33
CA TYR A 54 -0.43 -3.67 -17.21
C TYR A 54 0.30 -4.94 -16.75
N ASP A 55 0.82 -4.91 -15.51
CA ASP A 55 1.37 -6.08 -14.84
C ASP A 55 1.30 -5.94 -13.30
N LYS A 56 1.82 -6.93 -12.58
CA LYS A 56 2.09 -6.81 -11.15
C LYS A 56 3.48 -6.21 -10.97
N ARG A 57 3.63 -5.27 -10.03
CA ARG A 57 4.95 -4.78 -9.64
C ARG A 57 5.74 -5.98 -9.07
N PRO A 58 6.97 -6.25 -9.54
CA PRO A 58 7.74 -7.42 -9.13
C PRO A 58 8.23 -7.33 -7.67
N VAL A 59 8.31 -6.12 -7.14
CA VAL A 59 8.75 -5.84 -5.77
C VAL A 59 7.59 -5.35 -4.91
N THR A 60 7.56 -5.81 -3.65
CA THR A 60 6.63 -5.34 -2.63
C THR A 60 6.95 -3.90 -2.25
N SER A 61 5.93 -3.06 -2.12
CA SER A 61 6.08 -1.70 -1.59
C SER A 61 5.95 -1.72 -0.07
N SER A 62 6.67 -0.85 0.62
CA SER A 62 6.61 -0.75 2.07
C SER A 62 6.61 0.70 2.54
N TRP A 63 5.89 0.96 3.63
CA TRP A 63 5.77 2.27 4.25
C TRP A 63 5.93 2.13 5.76
N ARG A 64 6.66 3.06 6.37
CA ARG A 64 6.70 3.15 7.84
C ARG A 64 5.41 3.78 8.35
N HIS A 65 4.87 3.23 9.42
CA HIS A 65 3.77 3.79 10.19
C HIS A 65 4.28 4.21 11.57
N LEU A 66 3.44 4.88 12.36
CA LEU A 66 3.71 5.13 13.76
C LEU A 66 4.07 3.82 14.49
N ASP A 67 5.16 3.87 15.25
CA ASP A 67 5.67 2.74 16.02
C ASP A 67 4.66 2.27 17.08
N LEU A 68 4.64 0.96 17.36
CA LEU A 68 3.79 0.34 18.37
C LEU A 68 4.63 0.00 19.59
N GLY A 69 4.69 0.93 20.54
CA GLY A 69 5.55 0.80 21.72
C GLY A 69 7.03 0.71 21.30
N ARG A 70 7.67 -0.42 21.59
CA ARG A 70 9.09 -0.65 21.23
C ARG A 70 9.30 -1.10 19.78
N TRP A 71 8.24 -1.45 19.06
CA TRP A 71 8.35 -2.02 17.72
C TRP A 71 8.11 -0.96 16.65
N GLY A 72 9.00 -0.88 15.67
CA GLY A 72 8.71 -0.15 14.43
C GLY A 72 7.56 -0.81 13.68
N LEU A 73 6.62 -0.04 13.12
CA LEU A 73 5.52 -0.61 12.32
C LEU A 73 5.75 -0.36 10.83
N VAL A 74 5.74 -1.43 10.04
CA VAL A 74 5.91 -1.39 8.59
C VAL A 74 4.69 -1.98 7.91
N VAL A 75 4.07 -1.20 7.04
CA VAL A 75 2.97 -1.64 6.17
C VAL A 75 3.57 -2.07 4.84
N ARG A 76 3.22 -3.26 4.35
CA ARG A 76 3.68 -3.79 3.06
C ARG A 76 2.51 -4.09 2.14
N ALA A 77 2.66 -3.81 0.85
CA ALA A 77 1.65 -4.17 -0.15
C ALA A 77 2.28 -4.56 -1.48
N GLY A 78 1.76 -5.62 -2.09
CA GLY A 78 1.97 -5.91 -3.50
C GLY A 78 1.13 -4.96 -4.35
N LEU A 79 1.78 -4.15 -5.20
CA LEU A 79 1.10 -3.17 -6.05
C LEU A 79 1.04 -3.65 -7.50
N ARG A 80 0.07 -3.11 -8.24
CA ARG A 80 -0.10 -3.32 -9.68
C ARG A 80 0.41 -2.11 -10.44
N ARG A 81 0.83 -2.30 -11.69
CA ARG A 81 1.09 -1.19 -12.62
C ARG A 81 -0.07 -1.06 -13.61
N LEU A 82 -0.32 0.17 -14.00
CA LEU A 82 -1.28 0.55 -15.03
C LEU A 82 -0.55 1.33 -16.12
N GLU A 83 -1.08 1.29 -17.33
CA GLU A 83 -0.62 2.13 -18.43
C GLU A 83 -1.54 3.34 -18.53
N CYS A 84 -1.03 4.51 -18.15
CA CYS A 84 -1.72 5.78 -18.26
C CYS A 84 -1.44 6.36 -19.66
N PRO A 85 -2.45 6.83 -20.40
CA PRO A 85 -2.25 7.38 -21.74
C PRO A 85 -1.34 8.62 -21.76
N GLU A 86 -1.28 9.38 -20.67
CA GLU A 86 -0.46 10.60 -20.56
C GLU A 86 0.92 10.33 -19.96
N HIS A 87 1.02 9.38 -19.02
CA HIS A 87 2.20 9.20 -18.17
C HIS A 87 2.92 7.85 -18.38
N GLY A 88 2.41 7.02 -19.29
CA GLY A 88 2.91 5.67 -19.55
C GLY A 88 2.67 4.71 -18.38
N VAL A 89 3.55 3.71 -18.25
CA VAL A 89 3.42 2.67 -17.21
C VAL A 89 3.81 3.22 -15.84
N LYS A 90 2.85 3.25 -14.91
CA LYS A 90 3.03 3.71 -13.53
C LYS A 90 2.53 2.68 -12.53
N THR A 91 3.15 2.65 -11.34
CA THR A 91 2.60 1.91 -10.20
C THR A 91 1.33 2.59 -9.72
N GLU A 92 0.29 1.81 -9.41
CA GLU A 92 -0.99 2.34 -8.97
C GLU A 92 -0.85 3.22 -7.72
N ALA A 93 -1.66 4.27 -7.65
CA ALA A 93 -1.77 5.10 -6.48
C ALA A 93 -2.28 4.27 -5.29
N VAL A 94 -1.68 4.48 -4.12
CA VAL A 94 -2.20 3.98 -2.87
C VAL A 94 -3.01 5.08 -2.16
N PRO A 95 -4.11 4.74 -1.50
CA PRO A 95 -5.02 5.73 -0.92
C PRO A 95 -4.52 6.38 0.37
N PHE A 96 -3.47 5.84 0.98
CA PHE A 96 -2.94 6.27 2.28
C PHE A 96 -1.54 6.87 2.20
N ALA A 97 -0.88 6.83 1.05
CA ALA A 97 0.44 7.45 0.85
C ALA A 97 0.45 8.22 -0.46
N ARG A 98 1.10 9.39 -0.46
CA ARG A 98 1.23 10.21 -1.66
C ARG A 98 2.25 9.58 -2.61
N HIS A 99 2.02 9.74 -3.91
CA HIS A 99 3.04 9.40 -4.89
C HIS A 99 4.29 10.25 -4.65
N HIS A 100 5.47 9.63 -4.70
CA HIS A 100 6.74 10.25 -4.33
C HIS A 100 6.84 10.78 -2.89
N SER A 101 6.03 10.29 -1.93
CA SER A 101 6.46 10.39 -0.52
C SER A 101 7.68 9.50 -0.34
N GLY A 102 8.86 10.09 -0.62
CA GLY A 102 10.16 9.44 -0.53
C GLY A 102 10.40 9.04 0.91
N PHE A 103 9.94 7.84 1.25
CA PHE A 103 10.36 7.12 2.44
C PHE A 103 10.32 5.63 2.11
N THR A 104 11.42 5.17 1.54
CA THR A 104 11.94 3.82 1.76
C THR A 104 13.45 3.88 1.45
N PRO A 105 14.25 3.07 2.16
CA PRO A 105 15.67 3.32 2.44
C PRO A 105 16.57 3.30 1.20
#